data_AF-A0A8T6E5U6-F1
#
_entry.id   AF-A0A8T6E5U6-F1
#
_cell.length_a   1.000
_cell.length_b   1.000
_cell.length_c   1.000
_cell.angle_alpha   90.00
_cell.angle_beta   90.00
_cell.angle_gamma   90.00
#
_symmetry.space_group_name_H-M   'P 1'
#
loop_
_entity.id
_entity.type
_entity.pdbx_description
1 polymer ?
#
loop_
_entity_poly.entity_id
_entity_poly.type
_entity_poly.pdbx_seq_one_letter_code
_entity_poly.pdbx_strand_id
1 'polypeptide(L)'
;MNVNGRDIGDVLDGLHEELAARVSDEAERELVVDSFDGDSFSNVRWADEEDEVLIEVHESLPTHAIAHVLAVALQHVRQRLDAYPEVRRPRGRQAARGAGPVRTMLREVVMAPEAEDRIAPLNLDREWEVEQRHAALKEILRAPPSEWTRDGTLGNQFAALQYARFEFEHPPEMWQSLSEEMERALPIAVARGRRIVDAVREHGWGSRDACLQALLAARQAAGLQYVAWIVDRETDEIH
;
A
#
# COMPACT_ATOMS: atom_id res chain seq x y z
N MET A 1 -18.43 -0.29 16.37
CA MET A 1 -17.00 -0.46 16.71
C MET A 1 -16.38 0.76 17.42
N ASN A 2 -15.45 0.55 18.36
CA ASN A 2 -14.62 1.61 18.96
C ASN A 2 -13.14 1.43 18.58
N VAL A 3 -12.47 2.48 18.11
CA VAL A 3 -11.06 2.47 17.73
C VAL A 3 -10.37 3.70 18.31
N ASN A 4 -9.30 3.49 19.07
CA ASN A 4 -8.56 4.55 19.78
C ASN A 4 -9.50 5.43 20.64
N GLY A 5 -10.45 4.81 21.34
CA GLY A 5 -11.42 5.52 22.19
C GLY A 5 -12.55 6.23 21.44
N ARG A 6 -12.64 6.09 20.11
CA ARG A 6 -13.60 6.80 19.26
C ARG A 6 -14.59 5.83 18.63
N ASP A 7 -15.87 6.18 18.68
CA ASP A 7 -16.93 5.44 17.98
C ASP A 7 -16.88 5.76 16.48
N ILE A 8 -16.74 4.72 15.67
CA ILE A 8 -16.67 4.82 14.20
C ILE A 8 -17.91 4.24 13.52
N GLY A 9 -18.95 3.90 14.28
CA GLY A 9 -20.15 3.22 13.78
C GLY A 9 -19.96 1.71 13.65
N ASP A 10 -20.90 1.05 12.98
CA ASP A 10 -21.03 -0.42 12.87
C ASP A 10 -20.76 -0.97 11.46
N VAL A 11 -20.44 -0.10 10.49
CA VAL A 11 -20.26 -0.47 9.07
C VAL A 11 -19.18 -1.53 8.85
N LEU A 12 -18.20 -1.63 9.76
CA LEU A 12 -17.12 -2.62 9.69
C LEU A 12 -17.34 -3.84 10.58
N ASP A 13 -18.38 -3.88 11.42
CA ASP A 13 -18.54 -4.92 12.43
C ASP A 13 -18.54 -6.32 11.77
N GLY A 14 -19.28 -6.49 10.66
CA GLY A 14 -19.31 -7.76 9.93
C GLY A 14 -17.99 -8.16 9.28
N LEU A 15 -17.26 -7.20 8.66
CA LEU A 15 -15.95 -7.47 8.05
C LEU A 15 -14.92 -7.82 9.12
N HIS A 16 -14.94 -7.11 10.25
CA HIS A 16 -14.05 -7.34 11.38
C HIS A 16 -14.32 -8.71 12.02
N GLU A 17 -15.58 -9.04 12.30
CA GLU A 17 -15.97 -10.35 12.87
C GLU A 17 -15.55 -11.52 11.97
N GLU A 18 -15.79 -11.41 10.67
CA GLU A 18 -15.37 -12.42 9.69
C GLU A 18 -13.85 -12.64 9.75
N LEU A 19 -13.07 -11.56 9.65
CA LEU A 19 -11.62 -11.66 9.61
C LEU A 19 -11.02 -12.06 10.96
N ALA A 20 -11.59 -11.62 12.08
CA ALA A 20 -11.17 -12.07 13.40
C ALA A 20 -11.39 -13.58 13.57
N ALA A 21 -12.54 -14.10 13.12
CA ALA A 21 -12.82 -15.54 13.13
C ALA A 21 -11.83 -16.30 12.24
N ARG A 22 -11.55 -15.81 11.02
CA ARG A 22 -10.57 -16.44 10.12
C ARG A 22 -9.14 -16.39 10.67
N VAL A 23 -8.71 -15.29 11.29
CA VAL A 23 -7.38 -15.20 11.93
C VAL A 23 -7.26 -16.20 13.08
N SER A 24 -8.32 -16.37 13.88
CA SER A 24 -8.38 -17.40 14.92
C SER A 24 -8.33 -18.82 14.33
N ASP A 25 -9.17 -19.12 13.35
CA ASP A 25 -9.36 -20.48 12.85
C ASP A 25 -8.24 -20.96 11.90
N GLU A 26 -7.71 -20.05 11.06
CA GLU A 26 -6.71 -20.39 10.02
C GLU A 26 -5.27 -20.13 10.48
N ALA A 27 -5.05 -19.17 11.40
CA ALA A 27 -3.72 -18.76 11.83
C ALA A 27 -3.44 -18.97 13.33
N GLU A 28 -4.44 -19.45 14.10
CA GLU A 28 -4.34 -19.69 15.54
C GLU A 28 -3.88 -18.44 16.32
N ARG A 29 -4.37 -17.27 15.91
CA ARG A 29 -3.99 -15.95 16.47
C ARG A 29 -5.20 -15.10 16.81
N GLU A 30 -5.01 -14.07 17.61
CA GLU A 30 -6.01 -13.04 17.88
C GLU A 30 -5.83 -11.83 16.96
N LEU A 31 -6.91 -11.28 16.41
CA LEU A 31 -6.88 -10.03 15.66
C LEU A 31 -7.09 -8.85 16.62
N VAL A 32 -6.09 -7.99 16.75
CA VAL A 32 -6.09 -6.85 17.67
C VAL A 32 -5.99 -5.55 16.89
N VAL A 33 -6.73 -4.51 17.31
CA VAL A 33 -6.64 -3.16 16.77
C VAL A 33 -6.14 -2.22 17.86
N ASP A 34 -5.03 -1.52 17.61
CA ASP A 34 -4.44 -0.58 18.56
C ASP A 34 -4.00 0.73 17.87
N SER A 35 -3.72 1.73 18.68
CA SER A 35 -3.16 3.01 18.26
C SER A 35 -1.66 2.93 17.99
N PHE A 36 -1.18 3.76 17.07
CA PHE A 36 0.25 4.04 16.95
C PHE A 36 0.53 5.49 16.55
N ASP A 37 1.75 5.92 16.83
CA ASP A 37 2.35 7.17 16.37
C ASP A 37 3.42 6.83 15.31
N GLY A 38 3.21 7.27 14.07
CA GLY A 38 4.09 6.93 12.95
C GLY A 38 3.75 7.65 11.64
N ASP A 39 4.50 7.36 10.57
CA ASP A 39 4.38 8.14 9.33
C ASP A 39 3.29 7.63 8.35
N SER A 40 2.60 6.53 8.66
CA SER A 40 1.51 5.96 7.85
C SER A 40 0.16 6.10 8.56
N PHE A 41 -0.94 5.94 7.81
CA PHE A 41 -2.29 5.95 8.41
C PHE A 41 -2.61 4.65 9.16
N SER A 42 -2.09 3.52 8.68
CA SER A 42 -2.17 2.23 9.36
C SER A 42 -0.97 1.36 9.05
N ASN A 43 -0.82 0.30 9.84
CA ASN A 43 0.13 -0.77 9.63
C ASN A 43 -0.48 -2.10 10.10
N VAL A 44 -0.05 -3.20 9.49
CA VAL A 44 -0.48 -4.55 9.88
C VAL A 44 0.75 -5.37 10.21
N ARG A 45 0.83 -5.87 11.44
CA ARG A 45 1.97 -6.63 11.94
C ARG A 45 1.59 -8.08 12.18
N TRP A 46 2.38 -8.94 11.56
CA TRP A 46 2.38 -10.38 11.76
C TRP A 46 3.76 -10.73 12.29
N ALA A 47 3.92 -10.75 13.61
CA ALA A 47 5.17 -11.18 14.22
C ALA A 47 5.14 -12.69 14.45
N ASP A 48 6.15 -13.42 13.97
CA ASP A 48 6.19 -14.88 14.04
C ASP A 48 6.12 -15.39 15.50
N GLU A 49 6.59 -14.59 16.46
CA GLU A 49 6.65 -14.92 17.89
C GLU A 49 5.48 -14.36 18.72
N GLU A 50 4.53 -13.67 18.09
CA GLU A 50 3.35 -13.10 18.79
C GLU A 50 2.10 -13.91 18.45
N ASP A 51 1.26 -14.14 19.46
CA ASP A 51 -0.05 -14.80 19.32
C ASP A 51 -1.11 -13.87 18.70
N GLU A 52 -0.71 -12.65 18.32
CA GLU A 52 -1.60 -11.61 17.82
C GLU A 52 -1.24 -11.21 16.38
N VAL A 53 -2.25 -10.78 15.64
CA VAL A 53 -2.15 -9.99 14.41
C VAL A 53 -2.59 -8.58 14.78
N LEU A 54 -1.63 -7.64 14.78
CA LEU A 54 -1.89 -6.28 15.23
C LEU A 54 -2.16 -5.36 14.03
N ILE A 55 -3.34 -4.75 14.00
CA ILE A 55 -3.64 -3.60 13.14
C ILE A 55 -3.39 -2.33 13.96
N GLU A 56 -2.37 -1.58 13.57
CA GLU A 56 -2.05 -0.30 14.17
C GLU A 56 -2.75 0.80 13.35
N VAL A 57 -3.57 1.64 13.99
CA VAL A 57 -4.30 2.77 13.39
C VAL A 57 -3.79 4.09 13.96
N HIS A 58 -3.43 5.03 13.08
CA HIS A 58 -2.75 6.25 13.49
C HIS A 58 -3.61 7.12 14.41
N GLU A 59 -3.05 7.59 15.52
CA GLU A 59 -3.80 8.30 16.56
C GLU A 59 -4.41 9.61 16.08
N SER A 60 -3.72 10.34 15.20
CA SER A 60 -4.13 11.67 14.71
C SER A 60 -5.22 11.67 13.63
N LEU A 61 -5.66 10.50 13.15
CA LEU A 61 -6.73 10.44 12.13
C LEU A 61 -8.00 11.10 12.66
N PRO A 62 -8.74 11.90 11.87
CA PRO A 62 -10.06 12.33 12.29
C PRO A 62 -11.03 11.13 12.31
N THR A 63 -12.03 11.17 13.20
CA THR A 63 -12.94 10.03 13.43
C THR A 63 -13.56 9.46 12.15
N HIS A 64 -13.98 10.32 11.21
CA HIS A 64 -14.61 9.90 9.96
C HIS A 64 -13.68 9.12 9.02
N ALA A 65 -12.37 9.39 9.05
CA ALA A 65 -11.38 8.72 8.21
C ALA A 65 -10.94 7.35 8.75
N ILE A 66 -11.16 7.08 10.05
CA ILE A 66 -10.71 5.83 10.69
C ILE A 66 -11.34 4.61 10.03
N ALA A 67 -12.62 4.68 9.67
CA ALA A 67 -13.33 3.54 9.10
C ALA A 67 -12.70 3.09 7.77
N HIS A 68 -12.40 4.03 6.86
CA HIS A 68 -11.75 3.68 5.60
C HIS A 68 -10.34 3.10 5.82
N VAL A 69 -9.51 3.77 6.63
CA VAL A 69 -8.15 3.31 6.95
C VAL A 69 -8.14 1.90 7.56
N LEU A 70 -9.04 1.63 8.50
CA LEU A 70 -9.17 0.31 9.13
C LEU A 70 -9.67 -0.74 8.14
N ALA A 71 -10.63 -0.39 7.27
CA ALA A 71 -11.14 -1.30 6.25
C ALA A 71 -10.02 -1.75 5.28
N VAL A 72 -9.15 -0.83 4.83
CA VAL A 72 -7.99 -1.18 4.01
C VAL A 72 -7.03 -2.10 4.76
N ALA A 73 -6.74 -1.81 6.04
CA ALA A 73 -5.89 -2.67 6.86
C ALA A 73 -6.46 -4.08 7.05
N LEU A 74 -7.78 -4.20 7.26
CA LEU A 74 -8.50 -5.47 7.30
C LEU A 74 -8.37 -6.22 5.97
N GLN A 75 -8.45 -5.54 4.82
CA GLN A 75 -8.21 -6.19 3.54
C GLN A 75 -6.78 -6.71 3.40
N HIS A 76 -5.77 -6.02 3.95
CA HIS A 76 -4.40 -6.57 3.96
C HIS A 76 -4.27 -7.83 4.83
N VAL A 77 -5.02 -7.94 5.93
CA VAL A 77 -5.15 -9.19 6.69
C VAL A 77 -5.79 -10.27 5.83
N ARG A 78 -6.91 -9.98 5.15
CA ARG A 78 -7.55 -10.93 4.22
C ARG A 78 -6.61 -11.40 3.13
N GLN A 79 -5.93 -10.47 2.45
CA GLN A 79 -4.95 -10.77 1.39
C GLN A 79 -3.88 -11.74 1.91
N ARG A 80 -3.44 -11.56 3.16
CA ARG A 80 -2.48 -12.48 3.78
C ARG A 80 -3.06 -13.88 3.99
N LEU A 81 -4.29 -14.00 4.49
CA LEU A 81 -4.97 -15.28 4.70
C LEU A 81 -5.25 -16.00 3.36
N ASP A 82 -5.63 -15.25 2.33
CA ASP A 82 -5.92 -15.75 0.98
C ASP A 82 -4.64 -16.04 0.15
N ALA A 83 -3.48 -16.02 0.80
CA ALA A 83 -2.17 -16.27 0.21
C ALA A 83 -1.82 -15.35 -0.98
N TYR A 84 -2.25 -14.08 -0.98
CA TYR A 84 -1.79 -13.11 -1.97
C TYR A 84 -0.26 -12.94 -1.91
N PRO A 85 0.37 -12.58 -3.04
CA PRO A 85 1.82 -12.42 -3.12
C PRO A 85 2.38 -11.42 -2.10
N GLU A 86 3.62 -11.66 -1.66
CA GLU A 86 4.30 -10.83 -0.66
C GLU A 86 5.55 -10.17 -1.24
N VAL A 87 5.69 -8.86 -0.99
CA VAL A 87 6.94 -8.14 -1.28
C VAL A 87 7.90 -8.28 -0.10
N ARG A 88 8.95 -9.09 -0.27
CA ARG A 88 9.96 -9.34 0.77
C ARG A 88 11.27 -8.62 0.51
N ARG A 89 12.01 -8.40 1.60
CA ARG A 89 13.40 -7.95 1.55
C ARG A 89 14.29 -9.10 1.04
N PRO A 90 15.13 -8.89 0.01
CA PRO A 90 16.14 -9.86 -0.40
C PRO A 90 17.09 -10.24 0.73
N ARG A 91 17.50 -11.51 0.81
CA ARG A 91 18.50 -11.97 1.80
C ARG A 91 19.93 -11.58 1.37
N GLY A 92 20.82 -11.41 2.35
CA GLY A 92 22.26 -11.23 2.13
C GLY A 92 22.68 -9.81 1.74
N ARG A 93 23.86 -9.68 1.11
CA ARG A 93 24.49 -8.38 0.75
C ARG A 93 23.72 -7.57 -0.30
N GLN A 94 22.70 -8.16 -0.93
CA GLN A 94 21.87 -7.50 -1.94
C GLN A 94 20.82 -6.55 -1.32
N ALA A 95 20.53 -6.66 -0.02
CA ALA A 95 19.57 -5.80 0.63
C ALA A 95 20.07 -4.34 0.70
N ALA A 96 19.55 -3.48 -0.18
CA ALA A 96 19.79 -2.05 -0.11
C ALA A 96 19.25 -1.47 1.22
N ARG A 97 20.13 -0.79 1.97
CA ARG A 97 19.74 -0.06 3.19
C ARG A 97 18.76 1.05 2.81
N GLY A 98 17.77 1.31 3.66
CA GLY A 98 16.76 2.36 3.42
C GLY A 98 15.69 2.01 2.38
N ALA A 99 15.74 0.83 1.73
CA ALA A 99 14.76 0.46 0.70
C ALA A 99 13.41 -0.05 1.24
N GLY A 100 13.14 0.09 2.54
CA GLY A 100 11.88 -0.28 3.18
C GLY A 100 10.67 0.41 2.51
N PRO A 101 10.64 1.75 2.46
CA PRO A 101 9.55 2.50 1.84
C PRO A 101 9.31 2.13 0.37
N VAL A 102 10.37 1.83 -0.39
CA VAL A 102 10.26 1.43 -1.80
C VAL A 102 9.54 0.08 -1.95
N ARG A 103 9.84 -0.90 -1.08
CA ARG A 103 9.14 -2.18 -1.06
C ARG A 103 7.69 -2.04 -0.65
N THR A 104 7.41 -1.23 0.38
CA THR A 104 6.04 -0.92 0.78
C THR A 104 5.28 -0.29 -0.37
N MET A 105 5.83 0.74 -1.02
CA MET A 105 5.15 1.39 -2.15
C MET A 105 4.97 0.45 -3.35
N LEU A 106 5.92 -0.44 -3.62
CA LEU A 106 5.77 -1.48 -4.63
C LEU A 106 4.62 -2.44 -4.31
N ARG A 107 4.42 -2.80 -3.04
CA ARG A 107 3.26 -3.58 -2.61
C ARG A 107 1.97 -2.79 -2.84
N GLU A 108 1.92 -1.56 -2.35
CA GLU A 108 0.71 -0.73 -2.38
C GLU A 108 0.25 -0.36 -3.79
N VAL A 109 1.15 -0.25 -4.77
CA VAL A 109 0.75 0.08 -6.17
C VAL A 109 -0.17 -0.98 -6.80
N VAL A 110 -0.19 -2.20 -6.25
CA VAL A 110 -1.06 -3.31 -6.70
C VAL A 110 -2.08 -3.69 -5.63
N MET A 111 -1.62 -3.83 -4.39
CA MET A 111 -2.43 -4.40 -3.31
C MET A 111 -3.45 -3.41 -2.73
N ALA A 112 -3.19 -2.10 -2.81
CA ALA A 112 -4.14 -1.10 -2.35
C ALA A 112 -5.34 -0.94 -3.30
N PRO A 113 -5.18 -0.87 -4.65
CA PRO A 113 -6.32 -0.93 -5.57
C PRO A 113 -7.21 -2.17 -5.38
N GLU A 114 -6.63 -3.35 -5.13
CA GLU A 114 -7.42 -4.55 -4.83
C GLU A 114 -8.20 -4.40 -3.51
N ALA A 115 -7.57 -3.86 -2.47
CA ALA A 115 -8.24 -3.60 -1.20
C ALA A 115 -9.39 -2.58 -1.35
N GLU A 116 -9.16 -1.50 -2.09
CA GLU A 116 -10.15 -0.45 -2.37
C GLU A 116 -11.37 -1.03 -3.11
N ASP A 117 -11.15 -1.85 -4.15
CA ASP A 117 -12.24 -2.51 -4.90
C ASP A 117 -13.10 -3.41 -3.98
N ARG A 118 -12.50 -4.04 -2.97
CA ARG A 118 -13.21 -4.90 -2.00
C ARG A 118 -14.05 -4.11 -1.02
N ILE A 119 -13.61 -2.92 -0.62
CA ILE A 119 -14.31 -2.09 0.35
C ILE A 119 -15.23 -1.05 -0.31
N ALA A 120 -15.15 -0.85 -1.62
CA ALA A 120 -15.99 0.09 -2.37
C ALA A 120 -17.50 -0.02 -2.06
N PRO A 121 -18.10 -1.23 -1.90
CA PRO A 121 -19.51 -1.35 -1.54
C PRO A 121 -19.90 -0.73 -0.18
N LEU A 122 -18.93 -0.54 0.71
CA LEU A 122 -19.14 0.06 2.03
C LEU A 122 -19.29 1.59 1.99
N ASN A 123 -18.97 2.23 0.86
CA ASN A 123 -19.07 3.68 0.65
C ASN A 123 -18.41 4.51 1.78
N LEU A 124 -17.22 4.08 2.21
CA LEU A 124 -16.50 4.73 3.29
C LEU A 124 -15.89 6.06 2.81
N ASP A 125 -15.88 7.05 3.69
CA ASP A 125 -15.29 8.35 3.42
C ASP A 125 -13.75 8.27 3.39
N ARG A 126 -13.18 8.68 2.26
CA ARG A 126 -11.74 8.75 2.02
C ARG A 126 -11.25 10.16 1.68
N GLU A 127 -12.12 11.17 1.75
CA GLU A 127 -11.83 12.55 1.32
C GLU A 127 -10.62 13.10 2.05
N TRP A 128 -10.60 12.97 3.38
CA TRP A 128 -9.49 13.45 4.19
C TRP A 128 -8.14 12.82 3.80
N GLU A 129 -8.10 11.51 3.56
CA GLU A 129 -6.87 10.81 3.17
C GLU A 129 -6.37 11.27 1.80
N VAL A 130 -7.28 11.44 0.85
CA VAL A 130 -6.99 11.97 -0.49
C VAL A 130 -6.42 13.38 -0.37
N GLU A 131 -7.00 14.25 0.44
CA GLU A 131 -6.52 15.61 0.68
C GLU A 131 -5.12 15.63 1.31
N GLN A 132 -4.88 14.81 2.33
CA GLN A 132 -3.57 14.73 2.98
C GLN A 132 -2.49 14.25 2.02
N ARG A 133 -2.75 13.20 1.23
CA ARG A 133 -1.82 12.69 0.22
C ARG A 133 -1.55 13.75 -0.85
N HIS A 134 -2.60 14.43 -1.33
CA HIS A 134 -2.49 15.51 -2.32
C HIS A 134 -1.61 16.65 -1.81
N ALA A 135 -1.89 17.14 -0.60
CA ALA A 135 -1.14 18.22 0.02
C ALA A 135 0.33 17.84 0.26
N ALA A 136 0.59 16.62 0.73
CA ALA A 136 1.94 16.12 0.96
C ALA A 136 2.75 16.04 -0.34
N LEU A 137 2.18 15.48 -1.42
CA LEU A 137 2.88 15.41 -2.70
C LEU A 137 3.13 16.82 -3.26
N LYS A 138 2.14 17.71 -3.19
CA LYS A 138 2.28 19.10 -3.64
C LYS A 138 3.41 19.84 -2.90
N GLU A 139 3.53 19.64 -1.59
CA GLU A 139 4.61 20.23 -0.80
C GLU A 139 5.98 19.69 -1.24
N ILE A 140 6.10 18.37 -1.41
CA ILE A 140 7.33 17.74 -1.87
C ILE A 140 7.74 18.24 -3.27
N LEU A 141 6.79 18.45 -4.18
CA LEU A 141 7.06 18.91 -5.54
C LEU A 141 7.58 20.35 -5.61
N ARG A 142 7.38 21.18 -4.57
CA ARG A 142 7.96 22.53 -4.50
C ARG A 142 9.48 22.50 -4.37
N ALA A 143 10.02 21.48 -3.69
CA ALA A 143 11.45 21.29 -3.52
C ALA A 143 11.78 19.79 -3.41
N PRO A 144 11.75 19.05 -4.54
CA PRO A 144 11.91 17.60 -4.50
C PRO A 144 13.28 17.21 -3.93
N PRO A 145 13.36 16.14 -3.11
CA PRO A 145 14.63 15.62 -2.64
C PRO A 145 15.57 15.32 -3.82
N SER A 146 16.86 15.65 -3.67
CA SER A 146 17.83 15.51 -4.77
C SER A 146 17.97 14.08 -5.30
N GLU A 147 17.65 13.08 -4.47
CA GLU A 147 17.64 11.69 -4.92
C GLU A 147 16.49 11.41 -5.89
N TRP A 148 15.34 12.07 -5.74
CA TRP A 148 14.17 11.85 -6.59
C TRP A 148 14.39 12.32 -8.03
N THR A 149 15.34 13.23 -8.28
CA THR A 149 15.65 13.74 -9.62
C THR A 149 16.73 12.94 -10.35
N ARG A 150 17.43 12.03 -9.66
CA ARG A 150 18.56 11.28 -10.20
C ARG A 150 18.14 9.87 -10.61
N ASP A 151 18.44 9.49 -11.84
CA ASP A 151 18.16 8.14 -12.32
C ASP A 151 18.92 7.07 -11.51
N GLY A 152 18.31 5.90 -11.36
CA GLY A 152 18.87 4.74 -10.66
C GLY A 152 18.92 4.84 -9.13
N THR A 153 18.47 5.93 -8.51
CA THR A 153 18.38 6.03 -7.05
C THR A 153 17.11 5.39 -6.52
N LEU A 154 17.14 4.95 -5.25
CA LEU A 154 15.95 4.49 -4.54
C LEU A 154 14.88 5.60 -4.46
N GLY A 155 15.29 6.87 -4.28
CA GLY A 155 14.38 8.00 -4.24
C GLY A 155 13.61 8.21 -5.54
N ASN A 156 14.28 8.11 -6.69
CA ASN A 156 13.62 8.23 -7.99
C ASN A 156 12.72 7.02 -8.30
N GLN A 157 13.09 5.81 -7.86
CA GLN A 157 12.23 4.63 -7.95
C GLN A 157 10.99 4.75 -7.05
N PHE A 158 11.15 5.26 -5.84
CA PHE A 158 10.04 5.58 -4.94
C PHE A 158 9.08 6.59 -5.58
N ALA A 159 9.62 7.68 -6.13
CA ALA A 159 8.82 8.69 -6.82
C ALA A 159 8.06 8.12 -8.04
N ALA A 160 8.66 7.18 -8.77
CA ALA A 160 7.99 6.51 -9.90
C ALA A 160 6.81 5.65 -9.44
N LEU A 161 6.97 4.90 -8.34
CA LEU A 161 5.87 4.16 -7.73
C LEU A 161 4.80 5.09 -7.16
N GLN A 162 5.20 6.23 -6.58
CA GLN A 162 4.26 7.23 -6.08
C GLN A 162 3.41 7.80 -7.22
N TYR A 163 4.01 8.13 -8.38
CA TYR A 163 3.27 8.53 -9.57
C TYR A 163 2.21 7.48 -9.95
N ALA A 164 2.62 6.21 -10.02
CA ALA A 164 1.72 5.13 -10.41
C ALA A 164 0.56 4.96 -9.42
N ARG A 165 0.82 5.07 -8.12
CA ARG A 165 -0.24 5.02 -7.11
C ARG A 165 -1.25 6.16 -7.25
N PHE A 166 -0.78 7.38 -7.47
CA PHE A 166 -1.67 8.53 -7.69
C PHE A 166 -2.51 8.36 -8.96
N GLU A 167 -1.93 7.82 -10.03
CA GLU A 167 -2.66 7.52 -11.27
C GLU A 167 -3.78 6.48 -11.08
N PHE A 168 -3.66 5.56 -10.11
CA PHE A 168 -4.70 4.58 -9.81
C PHE A 168 -5.77 5.09 -8.85
N GLU A 169 -5.35 5.76 -7.78
CA GLU A 169 -6.22 6.01 -6.63
C GLU A 169 -6.70 7.45 -6.53
N HIS A 170 -6.00 8.41 -7.14
CA HIS A 170 -6.28 9.82 -6.91
C HIS A 170 -7.44 10.31 -7.79
N PRO A 171 -8.38 11.12 -7.28
CA PRO A 171 -9.49 11.62 -8.09
C PRO A 171 -9.00 12.34 -9.36
N PRO A 172 -9.54 12.03 -10.56
CA PRO A 172 -9.02 12.54 -11.83
C PRO A 172 -8.89 14.06 -11.89
N GLU A 173 -9.86 14.78 -11.33
CA GLU A 173 -9.90 16.24 -11.27
C GLU A 173 -8.78 16.85 -10.41
N MET A 174 -8.38 16.17 -9.33
CA MET A 174 -7.26 16.58 -8.50
C MET A 174 -5.93 16.11 -9.10
N TRP A 175 -5.92 14.97 -9.77
CA TRP A 175 -4.71 14.37 -10.30
C TRP A 175 -4.17 15.10 -11.52
N GLN A 176 -5.05 15.57 -12.42
CA GLN A 176 -4.63 16.18 -13.68
C GLN A 176 -3.57 17.27 -13.49
N SER A 177 -3.83 18.26 -12.64
CA SER A 177 -2.88 19.36 -12.39
C SER A 177 -1.61 18.91 -11.66
N LEU A 178 -1.74 18.00 -10.69
CA LEU A 178 -0.62 17.49 -9.92
C LEU A 178 0.31 16.61 -10.77
N SER A 179 -0.24 15.87 -11.73
CA SER A 179 0.52 15.03 -12.67
C SER A 179 1.43 15.89 -13.56
N GLU A 180 0.96 17.06 -14.00
CA GLU A 180 1.75 18.03 -14.78
C GLU A 180 2.84 18.70 -13.94
N GLU A 181 2.55 19.00 -12.67
CA GLU A 181 3.57 19.45 -11.71
C GLU A 181 4.66 18.39 -11.51
N MET A 182 4.26 17.13 -11.35
CA MET A 182 5.19 16.01 -11.18
C MET A 182 6.02 15.75 -12.45
N GLU A 183 5.43 15.85 -13.64
CA GLU A 183 6.16 15.67 -14.91
C GLU A 183 7.21 16.75 -15.11
N ARG A 184 6.92 18.00 -14.73
CA ARG A 184 7.90 19.10 -14.77
C ARG A 184 9.03 18.92 -13.75
N ALA A 185 8.69 18.53 -12.52
CA ALA A 185 9.67 18.42 -11.43
C ALA A 185 10.51 17.14 -11.50
N LEU A 186 9.91 16.02 -11.94
CA LEU A 186 10.45 14.66 -11.84
C LEU A 186 10.24 13.84 -13.13
N PRO A 187 10.68 14.32 -14.31
CA PRO A 187 10.33 13.71 -15.60
C PRO A 187 10.78 12.24 -15.72
N ILE A 188 11.94 11.89 -15.14
CA ILE A 188 12.46 10.52 -15.14
C ILE A 188 11.55 9.59 -14.32
N ALA A 189 11.11 10.05 -13.15
CA ALA A 189 10.21 9.30 -12.29
C ALA A 189 8.85 9.10 -12.97
N VAL A 190 8.30 10.14 -13.61
CA VAL A 190 7.03 10.07 -14.36
C VAL A 190 7.12 9.08 -15.53
N ALA A 191 8.18 9.15 -16.34
CA ALA A 191 8.36 8.22 -17.46
C ALA A 191 8.47 6.75 -17.01
N ARG A 192 9.05 6.50 -15.82
CA ARG A 192 9.06 5.17 -15.21
C ARG A 192 7.71 4.81 -14.59
N GLY A 193 7.05 5.77 -13.93
CA GLY A 193 5.72 5.61 -13.35
C GLY A 193 4.68 5.21 -14.38
N ARG A 194 4.65 5.84 -15.55
CA ARG A 194 3.78 5.45 -16.68
C ARG A 194 3.99 3.99 -17.10
N ARG A 195 5.24 3.52 -17.18
CA ARG A 195 5.54 2.10 -17.47
C ARG A 195 5.05 1.15 -16.37
N ILE A 196 5.13 1.57 -15.11
CA ILE A 196 4.57 0.80 -13.98
C ILE A 196 3.04 0.73 -14.11
N VAL A 197 2.39 1.86 -14.42
CA VAL A 197 0.94 1.92 -14.64
C VAL A 197 0.52 0.98 -15.77
N ASP A 198 1.19 1.04 -16.92
CA ASP A 198 0.90 0.17 -18.07
C ASP A 198 1.05 -1.31 -17.69
N ALA A 199 2.15 -1.65 -17.00
CA ALA A 199 2.42 -3.02 -16.53
C ALA A 199 1.35 -3.54 -15.56
N VAL A 200 0.91 -2.72 -14.60
CA VAL A 200 -0.14 -3.11 -13.66
C VAL A 200 -1.51 -3.20 -14.37
N ARG A 201 -1.83 -2.28 -15.30
CA ARG A 201 -3.08 -2.35 -16.08
C ARG A 201 -3.15 -3.56 -17.01
N GLU A 202 -2.01 -4.01 -17.54
CA GLU A 202 -1.93 -5.20 -18.40
C GLU A 202 -2.36 -6.47 -17.67
N HIS A 203 -1.98 -6.63 -16.41
CA HIS A 203 -2.28 -7.82 -15.61
C HIS A 203 -3.50 -7.66 -14.69
N GLY A 204 -3.79 -6.44 -14.25
CA GLY A 204 -4.84 -6.11 -13.28
C GLY A 204 -4.53 -6.60 -11.86
N TRP A 205 -5.53 -6.51 -10.98
CA TRP A 205 -5.43 -6.89 -9.57
C TRP A 205 -6.67 -7.65 -9.06
N GLY A 206 -7.55 -8.09 -9.95
CA GLY A 206 -8.82 -8.73 -9.56
C GLY A 206 -8.71 -10.14 -8.96
N SER A 207 -7.51 -10.70 -8.88
CA SER A 207 -7.24 -12.03 -8.31
C SER A 207 -5.81 -12.12 -7.79
N ARG A 208 -5.52 -13.17 -7.00
CA ARG A 208 -4.17 -13.45 -6.50
C ARG A 208 -3.13 -13.54 -7.63
N ASP A 209 -3.41 -14.32 -8.68
CA ASP A 209 -2.48 -14.49 -9.81
C ASP A 209 -2.28 -13.17 -10.56
N ALA A 210 -3.36 -12.41 -10.79
CA ALA A 210 -3.27 -11.08 -11.38
C ALA A 210 -2.36 -10.16 -10.55
N CYS A 211 -2.54 -10.13 -9.23
CA CYS A 211 -1.66 -9.37 -8.33
C CYS A 211 -0.20 -9.84 -8.38
N LEU A 212 0.05 -11.15 -8.51
CA LEU A 212 1.40 -11.70 -8.63
C LEU A 212 2.05 -11.21 -9.92
N GLN A 213 1.39 -11.37 -11.07
CA GLN A 213 1.90 -10.92 -12.36
C GLN A 213 2.09 -9.39 -12.38
N ALA A 214 1.14 -8.64 -11.84
CA ALA A 214 1.24 -7.18 -11.73
C ALA A 214 2.43 -6.74 -10.86
N LEU A 215 2.68 -7.39 -9.72
CA LEU A 215 3.83 -7.08 -8.86
C LEU A 215 5.16 -7.42 -9.54
N LEU A 216 5.24 -8.55 -10.24
CA LEU A 216 6.43 -8.93 -11.01
C LEU A 216 6.73 -7.91 -12.11
N ALA A 217 5.72 -7.53 -12.88
CA ALA A 217 5.83 -6.57 -13.97
C ALA A 217 6.14 -5.16 -13.45
N ALA A 218 5.45 -4.69 -12.40
CA ALA A 218 5.71 -3.42 -11.73
C ALA A 218 7.14 -3.35 -11.18
N ARG A 219 7.62 -4.41 -10.53
CA ARG A 219 9.00 -4.52 -10.03
C ARG A 219 10.01 -4.38 -11.17
N GLN A 220 9.76 -5.06 -12.28
CA GLN A 220 10.64 -5.00 -13.45
C GLN A 220 10.63 -3.61 -14.07
N ALA A 221 9.46 -3.00 -14.28
CA ALA A 221 9.32 -1.64 -14.80
C ALA A 221 10.00 -0.60 -13.90
N ALA A 222 9.94 -0.81 -12.58
CA ALA A 222 10.58 0.04 -11.58
C ALA A 222 12.11 -0.17 -11.47
N GLY A 223 12.64 -1.28 -11.97
CA GLY A 223 14.06 -1.65 -11.81
C GLY A 223 14.42 -2.11 -10.39
N LEU A 224 13.52 -2.83 -9.73
CA LEU A 224 13.60 -3.18 -8.30
C LEU A 224 14.00 -4.64 -8.02
N GLN A 225 14.58 -5.34 -9.00
CA GLN A 225 14.91 -6.77 -8.88
C GLN A 225 15.85 -7.09 -7.70
N TYR A 226 16.78 -6.19 -7.39
CA TYR A 226 17.71 -6.34 -6.27
C TYR A 226 17.19 -5.69 -4.96
N VAL A 227 16.03 -5.06 -5.01
CA VAL A 227 15.45 -4.31 -3.89
C VAL A 227 14.31 -5.09 -3.23
N ALA A 228 13.57 -5.85 -4.03
CA ALA A 228 12.34 -6.52 -3.66
C ALA A 228 12.28 -7.94 -4.26
N TRP A 229 12.10 -8.95 -3.40
CA TRP A 229 11.65 -10.26 -3.82
C TRP A 229 10.12 -10.28 -3.85
N ILE A 230 9.55 -10.97 -4.83
CA ILE A 230 8.11 -11.24 -4.86
C ILE A 230 7.94 -12.72 -4.53
N VAL A 231 7.24 -13.00 -3.45
CA VAL A 231 6.97 -14.38 -3.02
C VAL A 231 5.55 -14.73 -3.39
N ASP A 232 5.40 -15.78 -4.20
CA ASP A 232 4.11 -16.44 -4.35
C ASP A 232 3.86 -17.28 -3.09
N ARG A 233 2.84 -16.93 -2.31
CA ARG A 233 2.54 -17.60 -1.03
C ARG A 233 1.72 -18.87 -1.21
N GLU A 234 1.23 -19.16 -2.41
CA GLU A 234 0.59 -20.44 -2.70
C GLU A 234 1.64 -21.54 -2.91
N THR A 235 2.75 -21.20 -3.56
CA THR A 235 3.80 -22.15 -3.95
C THR A 235 5.11 -22.02 -3.16
N ASP A 236 5.23 -20.96 -2.35
CA ASP A 236 6.47 -20.50 -1.71
C ASP A 236 7.61 -20.17 -2.70
N GLU A 237 7.30 -19.99 -3.98
CA GLU A 237 8.28 -19.58 -4.99
C GLU A 237 8.72 -18.13 -4.78
N ILE A 238 10.04 -17.89 -4.91
CA ILE A 238 10.64 -16.56 -4.80
C ILE A 238 11.10 -16.12 -6.18
N HIS A 239 10.54 -15.00 -6.64
CA HIS A 239 10.90 -14.35 -7.89
C HIS A 239 11.71 -13.07 -7.65
#